data_AF-P57331-F1
#
_entry.id   AF-P57331-F1
#
_cell.length_a   1.000
_cell.length_b   1.000
_cell.length_c   1.000
_cell.angle_alpha   90.00
_cell.angle_beta   90.00
_cell.angle_gamma   90.00
#
_symmetry.space_group_name_H-M   'P 1'
#
loop_
_entity.id
_entity.type
_entity.pdbx_description
1 polymer ?
#
loop_
_entity_poly.entity_id
_entity_poly.type
_entity_poly.pdbx_seq_one_letter_code
_entity_poly.pdbx_strand_id
1 'polypeptide(L)'
;MLIKNFFIAFLMFFSILVHAENKFIVKDIQFKGLKNFSQNEALKNIPFRIGSTISQYDVKNSIKSLFKTGKFEDIKVSFLGKTIVFNIRERPIISNVIVSGNHIIASSVLDPYLKKLNIETGKSFNNFFTNVLTKTIKDFYLDIGRCKPDIKILKIFSKNNSVSIKILINEGTEIKINSIKILGVQAFSKEKILSLFKLQDYHSWWNLLSKSTYSPKELNNDLEHLKNFYLSNGYYYFNVNTKKVDFLQDKKQVDITIGVSEGKKYKISNFFVNGNLFPYQKLITNLININPNEFYNRDKIDIIVNKITRFLSEYGYVNTKVIVDPQIDHKKKTIALNFNIDMKKRYFVKRIYFTGNEITQDRVLRRKIKQMEGKYFNTKLVELGKKLLEKTKYFSDVKIIQKLNSYDSNQIDITYQVKEQTTGSINFGLGYGVDSGTSFNLAFSQDNIFGSGNSLKVDIIKNDYQKYLDISTSYPYFFYNNADLNARFFYNDFKYNFDNISNIIKNTYGFEGNLGFLINNYNKVNFGFGYTHNSINNEEKKIHGKFTGELNINKLYYFVGVDDTRFKKIAIPGDQIFIKVTILKSNKNILIFKNIAVVNNDIICKSKIVFAKKYLF
;
A
#
# COMPACT_ATOMS: atom_id res chain seq x y z
N MET A 1 98.66 12.05 7.97
CA MET A 1 98.00 13.01 8.90
C MET A 1 96.68 13.58 8.39
N LEU A 2 96.49 13.82 7.08
CA LEU A 2 95.25 14.43 6.51
C LEU A 2 93.93 13.70 6.80
N ILE A 3 93.90 12.36 6.81
CA ILE A 3 92.67 11.58 7.08
C ILE A 3 92.13 11.76 8.51
N LYS A 4 93.02 11.99 9.49
CA LYS A 4 92.60 12.18 10.90
C LYS A 4 91.91 13.54 11.09
N ASN A 5 92.34 14.57 10.36
CA ASN A 5 91.70 15.89 10.39
C ASN A 5 90.34 15.90 9.68
N PHE A 6 90.18 15.11 8.61
CA PHE A 6 88.88 14.99 7.93
C PHE A 6 87.84 14.26 8.79
N PHE A 7 88.27 13.25 9.57
CA PHE A 7 87.37 12.52 10.46
C PHE A 7 86.89 13.37 11.64
N ILE A 8 87.75 14.25 12.18
CA ILE A 8 87.36 15.20 13.25
C ILE A 8 86.41 16.28 12.69
N ALA A 9 86.65 16.78 11.48
CA ALA A 9 85.74 17.72 10.82
C ALA A 9 84.37 17.08 10.51
N PHE A 10 84.35 15.80 10.11
CA PHE A 10 83.13 15.04 9.88
C PHE A 10 82.35 14.80 11.19
N LEU A 11 83.03 14.51 12.30
CA LEU A 11 82.41 14.38 13.63
C LEU A 11 81.86 15.73 14.15
N MET A 12 82.52 16.86 13.83
CA MET A 12 81.99 18.20 14.15
C MET A 12 80.79 18.60 13.28
N PHE A 13 80.68 18.13 12.05
CA PHE A 13 79.51 18.38 11.20
C PHE A 13 78.27 17.60 11.66
N PHE A 14 78.44 16.44 12.30
CA PHE A 14 77.33 15.66 12.85
C PHE A 14 76.79 16.19 14.20
N SER A 15 77.51 17.06 14.90
CA SER A 15 77.13 17.48 16.25
C SER A 15 76.16 18.67 16.34
N ILE A 16 75.66 19.22 15.23
CA ILE A 16 74.74 20.38 15.28
C ILE A 16 73.56 20.24 14.31
N LEU A 17 72.82 19.14 14.43
CA LEU A 17 71.40 19.11 14.09
C LEU A 17 70.59 18.60 15.29
N VAL A 18 70.89 19.15 16.48
CA VAL A 18 69.90 19.19 17.56
C VAL A 18 68.85 20.20 17.12
N HIS A 19 67.95 19.79 16.22
CA HIS A 19 66.65 20.42 16.17
C HIS A 19 65.99 20.07 17.48
N ALA A 20 66.00 21.02 18.41
CA ALA A 20 65.11 21.00 19.55
C ALA A 20 63.68 20.94 18.98
N GLU A 21 63.17 19.72 18.79
CA GLU A 21 61.75 19.52 18.63
C GLU A 21 61.14 20.10 19.90
N ASN A 22 60.40 21.21 19.80
CA ASN A 22 59.75 21.89 20.91
C ASN A 22 58.66 20.98 21.49
N LYS A 23 59.12 19.91 22.13
CA LYS A 23 58.38 18.95 22.90
C LYS A 23 58.19 19.56 24.27
N PHE A 24 56.96 19.85 24.61
CA PHE A 24 56.61 20.32 25.94
C PHE A 24 55.62 19.34 26.56
N ILE A 25 55.74 19.19 27.88
CA ILE A 25 54.85 18.35 28.67
C ILE A 25 53.60 19.19 28.97
N VAL A 26 52.44 18.72 28.52
CA VAL A 26 51.15 19.35 28.78
C VAL A 26 50.77 19.14 30.23
N LYS A 27 50.73 20.19 31.05
CA LYS A 27 50.23 20.10 32.43
C LYS A 27 48.72 20.28 32.52
N ASP A 28 48.12 21.01 31.59
CA ASP A 28 46.69 21.30 31.59
C ASP A 28 46.17 21.57 30.16
N ILE A 29 44.91 21.25 29.91
CA ILE A 29 44.21 21.46 28.63
C ILE A 29 42.94 22.26 28.91
N GLN A 30 42.91 23.50 28.42
CA GLN A 30 41.78 24.41 28.58
C GLN A 30 41.08 24.66 27.25
N PHE A 31 39.76 24.86 27.32
CA PHE A 31 38.95 25.26 26.18
C PHE A 31 38.25 26.57 26.51
N LYS A 32 38.42 27.59 25.65
CA LYS A 32 37.73 28.87 25.74
C LYS A 32 36.74 29.00 24.61
N GLY A 33 35.50 29.38 24.91
CA GLY A 33 34.43 29.58 23.93
C GLY A 33 33.50 28.39 23.71
N LEU A 34 33.67 27.30 24.47
CA LEU A 34 32.66 26.25 24.56
C LEU A 34 31.38 26.80 25.21
N LYS A 35 30.22 26.42 24.67
CA LYS A 35 28.90 26.86 25.13
C LYS A 35 27.96 25.67 25.29
N ASN A 36 27.81 24.88 24.22
CA ASN A 36 26.90 23.73 24.18
C ASN A 36 27.63 22.39 24.11
N PHE A 37 28.94 22.39 23.84
CA PHE A 37 29.74 21.17 23.79
C PHE A 37 30.58 21.04 25.07
N SER A 38 30.54 19.86 25.70
CA SER A 38 31.21 19.69 26.99
C SER A 38 32.73 19.60 26.83
N GLN A 39 33.46 20.09 27.83
CA GLN A 39 34.93 19.98 27.86
C GLN A 39 35.39 18.51 27.79
N ASN A 40 34.67 17.60 28.45
CA ASN A 40 34.99 16.17 28.43
C ASN A 40 34.84 15.55 27.03
N GLU A 41 33.81 15.95 26.26
CA GLU A 41 33.68 15.49 24.87
C GLU A 41 34.75 16.10 23.96
N ALA A 42 35.15 17.35 24.21
CA ALA A 42 36.27 17.97 23.48
C ALA A 42 37.59 17.25 23.75
N LEU A 43 37.88 16.91 25.01
CA LEU A 43 39.06 16.14 25.40
C LEU A 43 39.11 14.75 24.74
N LYS A 44 37.97 14.06 24.62
CA LYS A 44 37.89 12.75 23.94
C LYS A 44 38.31 12.81 22.46
N ASN A 45 38.22 13.97 21.83
CA ASN A 45 38.60 14.17 20.43
C ASN A 45 40.05 14.65 20.27
N ILE A 46 40.82 14.78 21.36
CA ILE A 46 42.24 15.13 21.35
C ILE A 46 43.08 13.85 21.52
N PRO A 47 44.04 13.55 20.64
CA PRO A 47 44.81 12.30 20.65
C PRO A 47 45.93 12.25 21.72
N PHE A 48 45.90 13.13 22.72
CA PHE A 48 46.88 13.17 23.81
C PHE A 48 46.22 13.51 25.14
N ARG A 49 46.91 13.21 26.24
CA ARG A 49 46.42 13.44 27.60
C ARG A 49 47.29 14.45 28.34
N ILE A 50 46.78 14.92 29.47
CA ILE A 50 47.59 15.66 30.44
C ILE A 50 48.75 14.76 30.89
N GLY A 51 49.96 15.31 30.92
CA GLY A 51 51.22 14.60 31.16
C GLY A 51 51.90 14.10 29.88
N SER A 52 51.22 14.09 28.73
CA SER A 52 51.85 13.73 27.45
C SER A 52 52.85 14.80 27.00
N THR A 53 53.97 14.36 26.44
CA THR A 53 54.88 15.19 25.66
C THR A 53 54.32 15.36 24.26
N ILE A 54 53.99 16.58 23.85
CA ILE A 54 53.35 16.82 22.55
C ILE A 54 54.22 17.70 21.64
N SER A 55 54.01 17.53 20.34
CA SER A 55 54.61 18.29 19.24
C SER A 55 53.56 19.20 18.58
N GLN A 56 54.02 20.10 17.70
CA GLN A 56 53.12 20.90 16.87
C GLN A 56 52.25 20.04 15.93
N TYR A 57 52.71 18.83 15.57
CA TYR A 57 51.95 17.87 14.78
C TYR A 57 50.74 17.34 15.55
N ASP A 58 50.90 17.06 16.85
CA ASP A 58 49.80 16.62 17.71
C ASP A 58 48.72 17.69 17.83
N VAL A 59 49.12 18.96 17.94
CA VAL A 59 48.20 20.11 17.96
C VAL A 59 47.40 20.20 16.65
N LYS A 60 48.06 20.05 15.50
CA LYS A 60 47.40 20.05 14.18
C LYS A 60 46.40 18.90 14.04
N ASN A 61 46.73 17.72 14.56
CA ASN A 61 45.83 16.56 14.54
C ASN A 61 44.65 16.74 15.49
N SER A 62 44.85 17.37 16.65
CA SER A 62 43.76 17.76 17.54
C SER A 62 42.78 18.71 16.85
N ILE A 63 43.28 19.75 16.16
CA ILE A 63 42.44 20.68 15.40
C ILE A 63 41.62 19.94 14.34
N LYS A 64 42.25 19.05 13.55
CA LYS A 64 41.55 18.23 12.54
C LYS A 64 40.49 17.32 13.16
N SER A 65 40.81 16.66 14.27
CA SER A 65 39.90 15.76 14.98
C SER A 65 38.70 16.51 15.53
N LEU A 66 38.92 17.66 16.15
CA LEU A 66 37.85 18.55 16.60
C LEU A 66 36.99 19.02 15.43
N PHE A 67 37.55 19.47 14.30
CA PHE A 67 36.76 19.83 13.12
C PHE A 67 35.93 18.68 12.55
N LYS A 68 36.44 17.43 12.60
CA LYS A 68 35.70 16.23 12.16
C LYS A 68 34.42 15.98 12.95
N THR A 69 34.31 16.50 14.18
CA THR A 69 33.05 16.44 14.94
C THR A 69 31.91 17.23 14.26
N GLY A 70 32.24 18.15 13.36
CA GLY A 70 31.27 19.04 12.71
C GLY A 70 30.67 20.08 13.65
N LYS A 71 31.21 20.24 14.87
CA LYS A 71 30.67 21.14 15.90
C LYS A 71 31.31 22.52 15.94
N PHE A 72 32.46 22.70 15.30
CA PHE A 72 33.24 23.94 15.40
C PHE A 72 33.33 24.67 14.07
N GLU A 73 33.23 26.00 14.15
CA GLU A 73 33.35 26.92 13.02
C GLU A 73 34.79 27.43 12.87
N ASP A 74 35.45 27.72 14.00
CA ASP A 74 36.87 28.12 14.05
C ASP A 74 37.54 27.56 15.31
N ILE A 75 38.84 27.24 15.22
CA ILE A 75 39.66 26.71 16.31
C ILE A 75 41.05 27.34 16.22
N LYS A 76 41.44 28.07 17.26
CA LYS A 76 42.79 28.63 17.43
C LYS A 76 43.41 28.06 18.70
N VAL A 77 44.69 27.73 18.66
CA VAL A 77 45.40 27.14 19.80
C VAL A 77 46.48 28.09 20.27
N SER A 78 46.56 28.32 21.57
CA SER A 78 47.56 29.16 22.23
C SER A 78 48.20 28.42 23.40
N PHE A 79 49.46 28.73 23.72
CA PHE A 79 50.19 28.13 24.82
C PHE A 79 50.40 29.16 25.93
N LEU A 80 50.01 28.82 27.17
CA LEU A 80 50.23 29.63 28.36
C LEU A 80 51.09 28.83 29.34
N GLY A 81 52.41 29.04 29.32
CA GLY A 81 53.35 28.21 30.09
C GLY A 81 53.27 26.73 29.67
N LYS A 82 52.82 25.86 30.57
CA LYS A 82 52.62 24.41 30.31
C LYS A 82 51.14 24.04 30.05
N THR A 83 50.27 25.02 29.84
CA THR A 83 48.85 24.85 29.55
C THR A 83 48.57 25.11 28.09
N ILE A 84 47.86 24.20 27.42
CA ILE A 84 47.35 24.41 26.06
C ILE A 84 45.92 24.95 26.12
N VAL A 85 45.66 26.05 25.42
CA VAL A 85 44.37 26.72 25.41
C VAL A 85 43.79 26.66 23.99
N PHE A 86 42.71 25.90 23.83
CA PHE A 86 41.91 25.87 22.61
C PHE A 86 40.86 26.98 22.64
N ASN A 87 41.11 28.08 21.92
CA ASN A 87 40.13 29.12 21.64
C ASN A 87 39.22 28.65 20.50
N ILE A 88 37.98 28.32 20.82
CA ILE A 88 37.04 27.67 19.90
C ILE A 88 35.83 28.58 19.68
N ARG A 89 35.36 28.61 18.43
CA ARG A 89 34.02 29.08 18.09
C ARG A 89 33.15 27.89 17.69
N GLU A 90 32.20 27.54 18.55
CA GLU A 90 31.20 26.53 18.25
C GLU A 90 30.25 27.00 17.13
N ARG A 91 29.82 26.05 16.29
CA ARG A 91 28.69 26.25 15.38
C ARG A 91 27.41 26.34 16.19
N PRO A 92 26.50 27.26 15.86
CA PRO A 92 25.24 27.37 16.58
C PRO A 92 24.36 26.14 16.35
N ILE A 93 23.56 25.79 17.34
CA ILE A 93 22.57 24.72 17.24
C ILE A 93 21.31 25.26 16.58
N ILE A 94 20.76 24.53 15.61
CA ILE A 94 19.51 24.91 14.95
C ILE A 94 18.36 24.76 15.95
N SER A 95 17.70 25.86 16.32
CA SER A 95 16.56 25.85 17.24
C SER A 95 15.24 25.53 16.52
N ASN A 96 15.03 26.10 15.34
CA ASN A 96 13.89 25.83 14.48
C ASN A 96 14.25 26.09 13.01
N VAL A 97 13.60 25.36 12.10
CA VAL A 97 13.66 25.56 10.64
C VAL A 97 12.25 25.82 10.14
N ILE A 98 12.02 27.03 9.63
CA ILE A 98 10.73 27.44 9.09
C ILE A 98 10.90 27.64 7.58
N VAL A 99 10.14 26.89 6.78
CA VAL A 99 10.04 27.11 5.34
C VAL A 99 8.75 27.89 5.06
N SER A 100 8.82 28.93 4.25
CA SER A 100 7.67 29.77 3.90
C SER A 100 7.71 30.17 2.43
N GLY A 101 6.52 30.27 1.83
CA GLY A 101 6.34 30.61 0.42
C GLY A 101 6.39 29.41 -0.53
N ASN A 102 6.54 28.17 -0.01
CA ASN A 102 6.47 26.94 -0.79
C ASN A 102 5.03 26.39 -0.87
N HIS A 103 4.20 27.00 -1.70
CA HIS A 103 2.81 26.58 -1.93
C HIS A 103 2.70 25.41 -2.92
N ILE A 104 3.64 25.26 -3.84
CA ILE A 104 3.64 24.25 -4.90
C ILE A 104 4.33 22.97 -4.44
N ILE A 105 5.51 23.13 -3.82
CA ILE A 105 6.27 22.01 -3.28
C ILE A 105 5.96 21.90 -1.80
N ALA A 106 5.14 20.91 -1.45
CA ALA A 106 4.80 20.63 -0.06
C ALA A 106 6.05 20.44 0.79
N SER A 107 6.04 20.95 2.02
CA SER A 107 7.19 20.88 2.94
C SER A 107 7.64 19.43 3.18
N SER A 108 6.71 18.47 3.17
CA SER A 108 7.01 17.03 3.28
C SER A 108 7.97 16.50 2.20
N VAL A 109 8.05 17.15 1.04
CA VAL A 109 9.00 16.82 -0.03
C VAL A 109 10.37 17.45 0.23
N LEU A 110 10.42 18.64 0.83
CA LEU A 110 11.66 19.36 1.14
C LEU A 110 12.35 18.84 2.41
N ASP A 111 11.59 18.40 3.40
CA ASP A 111 12.09 17.97 4.71
C ASP A 111 13.15 16.85 4.62
N PRO A 112 12.98 15.78 3.82
CA PRO A 112 14.01 14.75 3.67
C PRO A 112 15.35 15.29 3.15
N TYR A 113 15.33 16.31 2.28
CA TYR A 113 16.54 16.94 1.76
C TYR A 113 17.20 17.85 2.80
N LEU A 114 16.41 18.61 3.56
CA LEU A 114 16.89 19.39 4.70
C LEU A 114 17.60 18.48 5.71
N LYS A 115 16.99 17.34 6.05
CA LYS A 115 17.58 16.33 6.94
C LYS A 115 18.87 15.75 6.36
N LYS A 116 18.91 15.42 5.07
CA LYS A 116 20.12 14.93 4.40
C LYS A 116 21.29 15.94 4.45
N LEU A 117 20.98 17.23 4.45
CA LEU A 117 21.96 18.32 4.59
C LEU A 117 22.24 18.70 6.06
N ASN A 118 21.72 17.93 7.03
CA ASN A 118 21.78 18.20 8.47
C ASN A 118 21.20 19.57 8.89
N ILE A 119 20.23 20.07 8.14
CA ILE A 119 19.48 21.28 8.45
C ILE A 119 18.18 20.84 9.15
N GLU A 120 18.30 20.50 10.42
CA GLU A 120 17.20 20.03 11.28
C GLU A 120 17.41 20.54 12.71
N THR A 121 16.31 20.70 13.45
CA THR A 121 16.34 21.07 14.87
C THR A 121 17.29 20.18 15.68
N GLY A 122 18.13 20.79 16.50
CA GLY A 122 19.13 20.10 17.33
C GLY A 122 20.45 19.76 16.64
N LYS A 123 20.58 19.96 15.32
CA LYS A 123 21.85 19.80 14.59
C LYS A 123 22.67 21.08 14.60
N SER A 124 23.99 20.95 14.38
CA SER A 124 24.91 22.09 14.29
C SER A 124 24.83 22.73 12.91
N PHE A 125 24.56 24.03 12.85
CA PHE A 125 24.40 24.74 11.59
C PHE A 125 25.75 24.94 10.87
N ASN A 126 25.80 24.57 9.59
CA ASN A 126 26.93 24.84 8.73
C ASN A 126 26.52 25.69 7.52
N ASN A 127 27.07 26.90 7.46
CA ASN A 127 26.80 27.87 6.40
C ASN A 127 27.10 27.32 5.00
N PHE A 128 28.07 26.42 4.84
CA PHE A 128 28.39 25.80 3.55
C PHE A 128 27.18 25.13 2.89
N PHE A 129 26.34 24.46 3.68
CA PHE A 129 25.15 23.77 3.15
C PHE A 129 24.04 24.73 2.71
N THR A 130 24.09 26.02 3.06
CA THR A 130 23.07 26.99 2.60
C THR A 130 23.13 27.21 1.08
N ASN A 131 24.33 27.23 0.50
CA ASN A 131 24.50 27.37 -0.96
C ASN A 131 24.05 26.10 -1.68
N VAL A 132 24.40 24.92 -1.14
CA VAL A 132 23.96 23.62 -1.65
C VAL A 132 22.44 23.51 -1.61
N LEU A 133 21.83 23.87 -0.48
CA LEU A 133 20.38 23.90 -0.31
C LEU A 133 19.72 24.85 -1.31
N THR A 134 20.22 26.09 -1.39
CA THR A 134 19.68 27.11 -2.31
C THR A 134 19.68 26.60 -3.74
N LYS A 135 20.81 26.04 -4.21
CA LYS A 135 20.90 25.44 -5.55
C LYS A 135 19.90 24.29 -5.73
N THR A 136 19.84 23.37 -4.76
CA THR A 136 18.95 22.21 -4.82
C THR A 136 17.48 22.62 -4.92
N ILE A 137 17.05 23.62 -4.14
CA ILE A 137 15.68 24.15 -4.19
C ILE A 137 15.43 24.82 -5.55
N LYS A 138 16.37 25.62 -6.08
CA LYS A 138 16.24 26.20 -7.43
C LYS A 138 16.08 25.11 -8.50
N ASP A 139 16.87 24.05 -8.42
CA ASP A 139 16.82 22.93 -9.35
C ASP A 139 15.46 22.20 -9.28
N PHE A 140 14.87 22.00 -8.09
CA PHE A 140 13.51 21.44 -7.98
C PHE A 140 12.45 22.29 -8.68
N TYR A 141 12.49 23.61 -8.48
CA TYR A 141 11.56 24.52 -9.13
C TYR A 141 11.77 24.55 -10.65
N LEU A 142 13.01 24.48 -11.13
CA LEU A 142 13.32 24.36 -12.56
C LEU A 142 12.80 23.03 -13.15
N ASP A 143 12.92 21.92 -12.42
CA ASP A 143 12.43 20.61 -12.86
C ASP A 143 10.91 20.57 -13.05
N ILE A 144 10.16 21.35 -12.27
CA ILE A 144 8.71 21.51 -12.41
C ILE A 144 8.31 22.70 -13.30
N GLY A 145 9.29 23.40 -13.89
CA GLY A 145 9.03 24.42 -14.89
C GLY A 145 8.86 25.84 -14.40
N ARG A 146 9.51 26.21 -13.30
CA ARG A 146 9.51 27.58 -12.76
C ARG A 146 10.85 28.27 -13.01
N CYS A 147 10.79 29.51 -13.49
CA CYS A 147 11.99 30.33 -13.71
C CYS A 147 12.16 31.38 -12.60
N LYS A 148 13.42 31.75 -12.38
CA LYS A 148 13.85 32.76 -11.41
C LYS A 148 13.31 32.52 -9.98
N PRO A 149 13.32 31.28 -9.44
CA PRO A 149 13.04 31.10 -8.03
C PRO A 149 14.09 31.86 -7.20
N ASP A 150 13.63 32.66 -6.24
CA ASP A 150 14.49 33.39 -5.31
C ASP A 150 14.34 32.78 -3.92
N ILE A 151 15.47 32.41 -3.32
CA ILE A 151 15.50 31.76 -2.01
C ILE A 151 16.36 32.61 -1.09
N LYS A 152 15.75 33.12 -0.02
CA LYS A 152 16.42 33.88 1.02
C LYS A 152 16.42 33.08 2.31
N ILE A 153 17.61 32.84 2.86
CA ILE A 153 17.78 32.14 4.13
C ILE A 153 18.10 33.18 5.20
N LEU A 154 17.11 33.53 6.01
CA LEU A 154 17.26 34.40 7.17
C LEU A 154 17.74 33.58 8.37
N LYS A 155 18.73 34.13 9.09
CA LYS A 155 19.38 33.48 10.24
C LYS A 155 19.25 34.40 11.44
N ILE A 156 18.49 33.97 12.45
CA ILE A 156 18.30 34.74 13.69
C ILE A 156 19.10 34.04 14.78
N PHE A 157 20.20 34.66 15.20
CA PHE A 157 21.09 34.13 16.23
C PHE A 157 20.58 34.53 17.62
N SER A 158 20.58 33.58 18.55
CA SER A 158 20.15 33.76 19.93
C SER A 158 21.33 33.70 20.90
N LYS A 159 21.15 34.26 22.11
CA LYS A 159 22.21 34.38 23.13
C LYS A 159 22.84 33.03 23.53
N ASN A 160 22.08 31.94 23.49
CA ASN A 160 22.51 30.57 23.83
C ASN A 160 23.29 29.84 22.72
N ASN A 161 23.87 30.57 21.75
CA ASN A 161 24.52 29.96 20.57
C ASN A 161 23.58 29.01 19.81
N SER A 162 22.33 29.44 19.65
CA SER A 162 21.38 28.79 18.76
C SER A 162 21.02 29.71 17.59
N VAL A 163 20.57 29.12 16.49
CA VAL A 163 20.14 29.82 15.29
C VAL A 163 18.77 29.33 14.86
N SER A 164 17.84 30.26 14.65
CA SER A 164 16.59 29.98 13.94
C SER A 164 16.80 30.26 12.46
N ILE A 165 16.43 29.30 11.61
CA ILE A 165 16.59 29.38 10.16
C ILE A 165 15.21 29.57 9.55
N LYS A 166 14.99 30.69 8.86
CA LYS A 166 13.79 30.91 8.06
C LYS A 166 14.15 30.93 6.58
N ILE A 167 13.65 29.94 5.84
CA ILE A 167 13.84 29.80 4.40
C ILE A 167 12.62 30.42 3.72
N LEU A 168 12.81 31.59 3.14
CA LEU A 168 11.81 32.28 2.34
C LEU A 168 11.99 31.88 0.88
N ILE A 169 10.97 31.31 0.27
CA ILE A 169 10.97 30.86 -1.11
C ILE A 169 9.99 31.72 -1.89
N ASN A 170 10.49 32.47 -2.86
CA ASN A 170 9.70 32.93 -3.99
C ASN A 170 9.81 31.87 -5.09
N GLU A 171 8.70 31.19 -5.37
CA GLU A 171 8.66 30.03 -6.26
C GLU A 171 8.93 30.37 -7.74
N GLY A 172 8.98 31.65 -8.08
CA GLY A 172 9.18 32.12 -9.44
C GLY A 172 7.93 31.92 -10.32
N THR A 173 8.07 32.23 -11.60
CA THR A 173 6.97 32.19 -12.57
C THR A 173 7.02 30.95 -13.43
N GLU A 174 5.87 30.45 -13.87
CA GLU A 174 5.79 29.37 -14.85
C GLU A 174 6.47 29.72 -16.16
N ILE A 175 7.24 28.75 -16.68
CA ILE A 175 7.79 28.79 -18.02
C ILE A 175 6.73 28.20 -18.94
N LYS A 176 6.01 29.06 -19.65
CA LYS A 176 4.98 28.60 -20.60
C LYS A 176 5.63 28.09 -21.88
N ILE A 177 5.15 26.98 -22.41
CA ILE A 177 5.53 26.53 -23.74
C ILE A 177 4.81 27.42 -24.75
N ASN A 178 5.59 28.10 -25.59
CA ASN A 178 5.06 28.93 -26.67
C ASN A 178 4.85 28.11 -27.94
N SER A 179 5.79 27.23 -28.28
CA SER A 179 5.62 26.31 -29.41
C SER A 179 6.44 25.03 -29.25
N ILE A 180 5.92 23.92 -29.81
CA ILE A 180 6.67 22.67 -29.98
C ILE A 180 6.79 22.36 -31.48
N LYS A 181 8.02 22.41 -31.98
CA LYS A 181 8.35 22.11 -33.39
C LYS A 181 9.14 20.81 -33.45
N ILE A 182 8.60 19.84 -34.18
CA ILE A 182 9.28 18.57 -34.44
C ILE A 182 9.64 18.54 -35.93
N LEU A 183 10.93 18.45 -36.22
CA LEU A 183 11.50 18.47 -37.56
C LEU A 183 11.93 17.04 -37.94
N GLY A 184 11.73 16.66 -39.20
CA GLY A 184 12.12 15.33 -39.72
C GLY A 184 11.02 14.26 -39.61
N VAL A 185 9.81 14.62 -39.21
CA VAL A 185 8.64 13.71 -39.20
C VAL A 185 8.01 13.68 -40.60
N GLN A 186 7.84 12.49 -41.16
CA GLN A 186 7.23 12.24 -42.49
C GLN A 186 6.24 11.08 -42.46
N ALA A 187 6.52 10.04 -41.67
CA ALA A 187 5.74 8.82 -41.59
C ALA A 187 4.37 8.97 -40.92
N PHE A 188 4.25 9.90 -39.97
CA PHE A 188 3.05 10.12 -39.18
C PHE A 188 2.67 11.60 -39.23
N SER A 189 1.38 11.90 -39.06
CA SER A 189 0.94 13.28 -39.00
C SER A 189 1.51 13.98 -37.76
N LYS A 190 1.74 15.29 -37.87
CA LYS A 190 2.31 16.07 -36.77
C LYS A 190 1.39 16.04 -35.54
N GLU A 191 0.08 16.03 -35.75
CA GLU A 191 -0.94 15.93 -34.69
C GLU A 191 -0.83 14.58 -33.97
N LYS A 192 -0.61 13.49 -34.71
CA LYS A 192 -0.40 12.16 -34.11
C LYS A 192 0.83 12.14 -33.22
N ILE A 193 1.93 12.75 -33.65
CA ILE A 193 3.15 12.84 -32.86
C ILE A 193 2.94 13.71 -31.61
N LEU A 194 2.36 14.90 -31.77
CA LEU A 194 2.08 15.80 -30.65
C LEU A 194 1.08 15.21 -29.65
N SER A 195 0.17 14.32 -30.08
CA SER A 195 -0.76 13.62 -29.18
C SER A 195 -0.08 12.67 -28.19
N LEU A 196 1.16 12.24 -28.46
CA LEU A 196 1.95 11.39 -27.57
C LEU A 196 2.57 12.18 -26.42
N PHE A 197 2.64 13.51 -26.54
CA PHE A 197 3.30 14.39 -25.57
C PHE A 197 2.31 14.82 -24.51
N LYS A 198 2.74 14.82 -23.24
CA LYS A 198 1.99 15.46 -22.16
C LYS A 198 2.17 16.97 -22.18
N LEU A 199 3.34 17.43 -22.62
CA LEU A 199 3.60 18.85 -22.85
C LEU A 199 2.86 19.32 -24.10
N GLN A 200 2.11 20.42 -23.97
CA GLN A 200 1.37 21.04 -25.07
C GLN A 200 1.65 22.54 -25.14
N ASP A 201 1.57 23.11 -26.35
CA ASP A 201 1.75 24.54 -26.62
C ASP A 201 0.43 25.35 -26.65
N TYR A 202 -0.71 24.71 -26.36
CA TYR A 202 -2.01 25.39 -26.24
C TYR A 202 -2.77 24.97 -24.98
N HIS A 203 -3.66 25.84 -24.50
CA HIS A 203 -4.56 25.56 -23.38
C HIS A 203 -5.77 24.78 -23.91
N SER A 204 -5.69 23.45 -23.90
CA SER A 204 -6.82 22.61 -24.28
C SER A 204 -7.79 22.50 -23.10
N TRP A 205 -8.92 23.22 -23.14
CA TRP A 205 -9.85 23.29 -22.00
C TRP A 205 -10.51 21.95 -21.63
N TRP A 206 -10.52 20.96 -22.53
CA TRP A 206 -11.08 19.63 -22.30
C TRP A 206 -10.05 18.60 -21.78
N ASN A 207 -8.75 18.88 -21.83
CA ASN A 207 -7.72 17.89 -21.53
C ASN A 207 -7.08 18.16 -20.15
N LEU A 208 -7.70 17.66 -19.08
CA LEU A 208 -7.23 17.82 -17.68
C LEU A 208 -5.77 17.38 -17.43
N LEU A 209 -5.16 16.60 -18.34
CA LEU A 209 -3.78 16.13 -18.24
C LEU A 209 -2.73 17.01 -18.95
N SER A 210 -3.13 17.91 -19.85
CA SER A 210 -2.18 18.72 -20.62
C SER A 210 -1.50 19.76 -19.74
N LYS A 211 -0.16 19.82 -19.79
CA LYS A 211 0.62 20.86 -19.09
C LYS A 211 1.21 21.83 -20.11
N SER A 212 0.78 23.09 -20.06
CA SER A 212 1.41 24.19 -20.82
C SER A 212 2.71 24.69 -20.18
N THR A 213 3.10 24.13 -19.04
CA THR A 213 4.31 24.50 -18.29
C THR A 213 5.46 23.58 -18.68
N TYR A 214 6.54 24.16 -19.17
CA TYR A 214 7.73 23.43 -19.58
C TYR A 214 8.38 22.69 -18.40
N SER A 215 8.57 21.38 -18.51
CA SER A 215 9.39 20.61 -17.57
C SER A 215 10.47 19.85 -18.35
N PRO A 216 11.76 20.02 -18.02
CA PRO A 216 12.84 19.25 -18.64
C PRO A 216 12.65 17.73 -18.48
N LYS A 217 12.13 17.30 -17.32
CA LYS A 217 11.87 15.90 -17.00
C LYS A 217 10.73 15.34 -17.86
N GLU A 218 9.62 16.06 -17.94
CA GLU A 218 8.49 15.62 -18.79
C GLU A 218 8.87 15.64 -20.27
N LEU A 219 9.64 16.62 -20.74
CA LEU A 219 10.12 16.63 -22.12
C LEU A 219 10.95 15.38 -22.45
N ASN A 220 11.83 14.94 -21.54
CA ASN A 220 12.58 13.70 -21.73
C ASN A 220 11.67 12.46 -21.74
N ASN A 221 10.63 12.42 -20.89
CA ASN A 221 9.65 11.32 -20.90
C ASN A 221 8.88 11.29 -22.23
N ASP A 222 8.41 12.45 -22.70
CA ASP A 222 7.70 12.59 -23.97
C ASP A 222 8.58 12.13 -25.15
N LEU A 223 9.87 12.46 -25.15
CA LEU A 223 10.83 11.98 -26.16
C LEU A 223 11.07 10.46 -26.09
N GLU A 224 11.10 9.86 -24.91
CA GLU A 224 11.21 8.41 -24.77
C GLU A 224 9.94 7.69 -25.23
N HIS A 225 8.75 8.27 -24.96
CA HIS A 225 7.48 7.78 -25.49
C HIS A 225 7.44 7.87 -27.02
N LEU A 226 7.93 8.97 -27.60
CA LEU A 226 8.06 9.12 -29.05
C LEU A 226 8.97 8.05 -29.64
N LYS A 227 10.15 7.85 -29.04
CA LYS A 227 11.10 6.82 -29.45
C LYS A 227 10.49 5.43 -29.41
N ASN A 228 9.81 5.09 -28.31
CA ASN A 228 9.13 3.80 -28.18
C ASN A 228 8.01 3.65 -29.21
N PHE A 229 7.22 4.69 -29.48
CA PHE A 229 6.19 4.67 -30.51
C PHE A 229 6.76 4.31 -31.89
N TYR A 230 7.84 4.95 -32.34
CA TYR A 230 8.45 4.64 -33.64
C TYR A 230 9.06 3.24 -33.66
N LEU A 231 9.79 2.85 -32.61
CA LEU A 231 10.38 1.50 -32.48
C LEU A 231 9.31 0.39 -32.41
N SER A 232 8.12 0.70 -31.90
CA SER A 232 6.97 -0.22 -31.89
C SER A 232 6.20 -0.26 -33.21
N ASN A 233 6.50 0.65 -34.14
CA ASN A 233 5.88 0.73 -35.48
C ASN A 233 6.86 0.37 -36.62
N GLY A 234 7.95 -0.35 -36.32
CA GLY A 234 8.89 -0.87 -37.30
C GLY A 234 10.09 0.03 -37.61
N TYR A 235 10.15 1.26 -37.08
CA TYR A 235 11.22 2.22 -37.36
C TYR A 235 12.43 1.98 -36.45
N TYR A 236 13.17 0.90 -36.72
CA TYR A 236 14.25 0.42 -35.84
C TYR A 236 15.38 1.44 -35.59
N TYR A 237 15.71 2.27 -36.59
CA TYR A 237 16.75 3.30 -36.49
C TYR A 237 16.21 4.69 -36.09
N PHE A 238 15.00 4.76 -35.53
CA PHE A 238 14.48 6.02 -35.04
C PHE A 238 15.43 6.63 -33.99
N ASN A 239 15.78 7.90 -34.19
CA ASN A 239 16.61 8.63 -33.24
C ASN A 239 16.17 10.08 -33.11
N VAL A 240 16.34 10.63 -31.90
CA VAL A 240 16.21 12.07 -31.64
C VAL A 240 17.61 12.68 -31.80
N ASN A 241 17.84 13.40 -32.89
CA ASN A 241 19.14 13.97 -33.23
C ASN A 241 19.45 15.21 -32.40
N THR A 242 18.45 16.09 -32.23
CA THR A 242 18.63 17.38 -31.56
C THR A 242 17.45 17.70 -30.67
N LYS A 243 17.74 18.28 -29.52
CA LYS A 243 16.77 18.84 -28.58
C LYS A 243 17.23 20.26 -28.24
N LYS A 244 16.52 21.26 -28.75
CA LYS A 244 16.82 22.68 -28.52
C LYS A 244 15.66 23.32 -27.76
N VAL A 245 15.97 24.03 -26.69
CA VAL A 245 15.01 24.77 -25.86
C VAL A 245 15.46 26.23 -25.81
N ASP A 246 14.74 27.08 -26.53
CA ASP A 246 15.04 28.52 -26.62
C ASP A 246 14.15 29.28 -25.63
N PHE A 247 14.75 30.02 -24.71
CA PHE A 247 14.02 30.83 -23.71
C PHE A 247 13.71 32.22 -24.27
N LEU A 248 12.42 32.58 -24.28
CA LEU A 248 11.87 33.84 -24.78
C LEU A 248 11.43 34.78 -23.64
N GLN A 249 11.25 36.06 -23.95
CA GLN A 249 10.63 37.10 -23.10
C GLN A 249 11.09 37.02 -21.62
N ASP A 250 12.38 37.23 -21.40
CA ASP A 250 13.00 37.20 -20.07
C ASP A 250 12.80 35.86 -19.31
N LYS A 251 12.80 34.75 -20.07
CA LYS A 251 12.70 33.36 -19.61
C LYS A 251 11.31 32.93 -19.09
N LYS A 252 10.25 33.64 -19.45
CA LYS A 252 8.86 33.26 -19.13
C LYS A 252 8.25 32.29 -20.13
N GLN A 253 8.80 32.22 -21.33
CA GLN A 253 8.32 31.34 -22.38
C GLN A 253 9.46 30.52 -22.97
N VAL A 254 9.14 29.34 -23.53
CA VAL A 254 10.10 28.54 -24.30
C VAL A 254 9.55 28.09 -25.63
N ASP A 255 10.41 28.10 -26.65
CA ASP A 255 10.22 27.35 -27.88
C ASP A 255 11.05 26.06 -27.83
N ILE A 256 10.39 24.94 -28.10
CA ILE A 256 11.03 23.62 -28.09
C ILE A 256 11.13 23.16 -29.54
N THR A 257 12.36 22.94 -30.01
CA THR A 257 12.62 22.38 -31.34
C THR A 257 13.31 21.02 -31.20
N ILE A 258 12.70 19.99 -31.76
CA ILE A 258 13.16 18.60 -31.71
C ILE A 258 13.45 18.16 -33.14
N GLY A 259 14.69 17.78 -33.44
CA GLY A 259 15.04 17.14 -34.70
C GLY A 259 15.06 15.63 -34.56
N VAL A 260 14.33 14.92 -35.42
CA VAL A 260 14.28 13.45 -35.43
C VAL A 260 14.72 12.88 -36.78
N SER A 261 15.22 11.65 -36.75
CA SER A 261 15.45 10.81 -37.93
C SER A 261 14.56 9.58 -37.80
N GLU A 262 13.53 9.48 -38.63
CA GLU A 262 12.60 8.34 -38.55
C GLU A 262 13.25 7.02 -38.97
N GLY A 263 14.11 7.06 -39.99
CA GLY A 263 14.64 5.85 -40.61
C GLY A 263 13.59 5.10 -41.45
N LYS A 264 13.92 3.88 -41.86
CA LYS A 264 13.03 3.02 -42.66
C LYS A 264 12.37 1.96 -41.79
N LYS A 265 11.20 1.44 -42.22
CA LYS A 265 10.58 0.30 -41.56
C LYS A 265 11.37 -0.99 -41.80
N TYR A 266 11.53 -1.77 -40.74
CA TYR A 266 12.14 -3.10 -40.76
C TYR A 266 11.11 -4.17 -40.39
N LYS A 267 11.23 -5.32 -41.03
CA LYS A 267 10.41 -6.51 -40.76
C LYS A 267 11.23 -7.58 -40.06
N ILE A 268 10.59 -8.41 -39.25
CA ILE A 268 11.24 -9.54 -38.61
C ILE A 268 11.36 -10.67 -39.63
N SER A 269 12.58 -11.14 -39.94
CA SER A 269 12.78 -12.27 -40.87
C SER A 269 12.63 -13.61 -40.16
N ASN A 270 13.28 -13.75 -39.00
CA ASN A 270 13.22 -14.94 -38.18
C ASN A 270 13.51 -14.59 -36.72
N PHE A 271 13.30 -15.54 -35.82
CA PHE A 271 13.83 -15.47 -34.46
C PHE A 271 14.58 -16.76 -34.12
N PHE A 272 15.59 -16.64 -33.27
CA PHE A 272 16.36 -17.77 -32.75
C PHE A 272 16.39 -17.68 -31.23
N VAL A 273 16.33 -18.84 -30.57
CA VAL A 273 16.36 -18.94 -29.11
C VAL A 273 17.64 -19.67 -28.72
N ASN A 274 18.56 -18.93 -28.11
CA ASN A 274 19.92 -19.39 -27.83
C ASN A 274 20.16 -19.48 -26.33
N GLY A 275 20.91 -20.50 -25.90
CA GLY A 275 21.29 -20.71 -24.50
C GLY A 275 21.17 -22.18 -24.09
N ASN A 276 21.67 -22.51 -22.89
CA ASN A 276 21.41 -23.82 -22.29
C ASN A 276 20.03 -23.80 -21.62
N LEU A 277 19.00 -24.26 -22.34
CA LEU A 277 17.61 -24.11 -21.93
C LEU A 277 16.89 -25.45 -21.73
N PHE A 278 17.61 -26.58 -21.65
CA PHE A 278 16.98 -27.87 -21.37
C PHE A 278 16.37 -27.89 -19.96
N PRO A 279 15.16 -28.45 -19.75
CA PRO A 279 14.21 -29.00 -20.74
C PRO A 279 13.17 -27.99 -21.27
N TYR A 280 13.34 -26.69 -21.01
CA TYR A 280 12.36 -25.64 -21.26
C TYR A 280 12.36 -25.05 -22.67
N GLN A 281 13.31 -25.39 -23.54
CA GLN A 281 13.48 -24.81 -24.89
C GLN A 281 12.16 -24.72 -25.68
N LYS A 282 11.41 -25.82 -25.78
CA LYS A 282 10.15 -25.87 -26.54
C LYS A 282 9.07 -24.98 -25.93
N LEU A 283 8.97 -24.95 -24.60
CA LEU A 283 8.02 -24.10 -23.88
C LEU A 283 8.35 -22.62 -24.06
N ILE A 284 9.63 -22.25 -23.98
CA ILE A 284 10.10 -20.88 -24.22
C ILE A 284 9.83 -20.46 -25.67
N THR A 285 10.14 -21.33 -26.63
CA THR A 285 9.88 -21.06 -28.06
C THR A 285 8.40 -20.77 -28.31
N ASN A 286 7.50 -21.52 -27.67
CA ASN A 286 6.05 -21.30 -27.77
C ASN A 286 5.57 -19.98 -27.13
N LEU A 287 6.34 -19.37 -26.22
CA LEU A 287 6.02 -18.05 -25.65
C LEU A 287 6.33 -16.90 -26.62
N ILE A 288 7.18 -17.15 -27.64
CA ILE A 288 7.59 -16.17 -28.64
C ILE A 288 6.57 -16.16 -29.78
N ASN A 289 5.50 -15.39 -29.60
CA ASN A 289 4.45 -15.22 -30.61
C ASN A 289 4.83 -14.14 -31.64
N ILE A 290 5.89 -14.37 -32.41
CA ILE A 290 6.39 -13.47 -33.47
C ILE A 290 6.18 -14.16 -34.82
N ASN A 291 5.43 -13.51 -35.71
CA ASN A 291 5.24 -14.02 -37.06
C ASN A 291 6.39 -13.54 -37.96
N PRO A 292 7.02 -14.43 -38.76
CA PRO A 292 7.91 -13.99 -39.83
C PRO A 292 7.20 -12.97 -40.73
N ASN A 293 7.94 -11.98 -41.21
CA ASN A 293 7.48 -10.87 -42.07
C ASN A 293 6.58 -9.82 -41.39
N GLU A 294 6.33 -9.89 -40.08
CA GLU A 294 5.69 -8.80 -39.33
C GLU A 294 6.65 -7.62 -39.10
N PHE A 295 6.14 -6.40 -38.88
CA PHE A 295 7.01 -5.24 -38.58
C PHE A 295 7.64 -5.37 -37.20
N TYR A 296 8.89 -4.91 -37.07
CA TYR A 296 9.58 -4.83 -35.77
C TYR A 296 8.73 -4.04 -34.77
N ASN A 297 8.54 -4.60 -33.57
CA ASN A 297 7.78 -3.96 -32.50
C ASN A 297 8.49 -4.15 -31.16
N ARG A 298 9.08 -3.07 -30.63
CA ARG A 298 9.84 -3.09 -29.37
C ARG A 298 8.97 -3.51 -28.18
N ASP A 299 7.78 -2.95 -28.02
CA ASP A 299 6.89 -3.29 -26.89
C ASP A 299 6.51 -4.78 -26.88
N LYS A 300 6.26 -5.35 -28.06
CA LYS A 300 5.97 -6.78 -28.21
C LYS A 300 7.17 -7.63 -27.79
N ILE A 301 8.39 -7.24 -28.17
CA ILE A 301 9.62 -7.93 -27.76
C ILE A 301 9.81 -7.83 -26.24
N ASP A 302 9.61 -6.65 -25.65
CA ASP A 302 9.72 -6.45 -24.20
C ASP A 302 8.67 -7.29 -23.43
N ILE A 303 7.44 -7.41 -23.94
CA ILE A 303 6.41 -8.30 -23.38
C ILE A 303 6.88 -9.76 -23.45
N ILE A 304 7.49 -10.19 -24.56
CA ILE A 304 8.01 -11.57 -24.71
C ILE A 304 9.17 -11.81 -23.73
N VAL A 305 10.12 -10.89 -23.63
CA VAL A 305 11.23 -10.94 -22.67
C VAL A 305 10.71 -11.08 -21.23
N ASN A 306 9.70 -10.29 -20.88
CA ASN A 306 9.04 -10.36 -19.57
C ASN A 306 8.32 -11.70 -19.36
N LYS A 307 7.63 -12.23 -20.38
CA LYS A 307 6.98 -13.56 -20.30
C LYS A 307 7.99 -14.69 -20.11
N ILE A 308 9.13 -14.65 -20.80
CA ILE A 308 10.19 -15.66 -20.66
C ILE A 308 10.82 -15.58 -19.27
N THR A 309 11.19 -14.37 -18.82
CA THR A 309 11.77 -14.13 -17.49
C THR A 309 10.81 -14.59 -16.40
N ARG A 310 9.53 -14.23 -16.52
CA ARG A 310 8.43 -14.67 -15.66
C ARG A 310 8.36 -16.20 -15.63
N PHE A 311 8.23 -16.85 -16.78
CA PHE A 311 8.12 -18.30 -16.90
C PHE A 311 9.28 -19.02 -16.22
N LEU A 312 10.52 -18.61 -16.48
CA LEU A 312 11.70 -19.20 -15.84
C LEU A 312 11.74 -18.95 -14.32
N SER A 313 11.28 -17.79 -13.86
CA SER A 313 11.15 -17.51 -12.42
C SER A 313 10.05 -18.31 -11.71
N GLU A 314 9.08 -18.88 -12.44
CA GLU A 314 8.13 -19.87 -11.90
C GLU A 314 8.80 -21.23 -11.65
N TYR A 315 9.92 -21.51 -12.33
CA TYR A 315 10.73 -22.71 -12.11
C TYR A 315 11.93 -22.47 -11.18
N GLY A 316 12.15 -21.26 -10.67
CA GLY A 316 13.17 -20.95 -9.67
C GLY A 316 14.40 -20.23 -10.21
N TYR A 317 14.40 -19.81 -11.48
CA TYR A 317 15.46 -18.98 -12.05
C TYR A 317 15.12 -17.51 -11.83
N VAL A 318 15.61 -16.93 -10.73
CA VAL A 318 15.26 -15.56 -10.29
C VAL A 318 16.06 -14.49 -11.04
N ASN A 319 17.33 -14.80 -11.36
CA ASN A 319 18.27 -13.84 -11.94
C ASN A 319 18.48 -14.02 -13.45
N THR A 320 17.49 -14.61 -14.13
CA THR A 320 17.55 -14.85 -15.57
C THR A 320 17.86 -13.56 -16.32
N LYS A 321 18.78 -13.64 -17.28
CA LYS A 321 19.09 -12.54 -18.18
C LYS A 321 18.65 -12.92 -19.58
N VAL A 322 17.73 -12.15 -20.15
CA VAL A 322 17.29 -12.29 -21.54
C VAL A 322 17.80 -11.07 -22.30
N ILE A 323 18.64 -11.30 -23.29
CA ILE A 323 19.15 -10.26 -24.18
C ILE A 323 18.65 -10.59 -25.57
N VAL A 324 17.98 -9.64 -26.22
CA VAL A 324 17.56 -9.78 -27.60
C VAL A 324 18.57 -9.05 -28.47
N ASP A 325 19.37 -9.82 -29.21
CA ASP A 325 20.38 -9.31 -30.12
C ASP A 325 19.86 -9.32 -31.58
N PRO A 326 19.56 -8.16 -32.17
CA PRO A 326 19.04 -8.09 -33.53
C PRO A 326 20.17 -8.19 -34.57
N GLN A 327 20.07 -9.16 -35.48
CA GLN A 327 20.89 -9.23 -36.69
C GLN A 327 20.17 -8.54 -37.85
N ILE A 328 20.80 -7.52 -38.42
CA ILE A 328 20.15 -6.59 -39.35
C ILE A 328 20.69 -6.81 -40.76
N ASP A 329 19.80 -7.10 -41.70
CA ASP A 329 20.09 -7.02 -43.13
C ASP A 329 19.61 -5.64 -43.64
N HIS A 330 20.57 -4.74 -43.85
CA HIS A 330 20.29 -3.38 -44.33
C HIS A 330 19.74 -3.34 -45.76
N LYS A 331 20.09 -4.31 -46.61
CA LYS A 331 19.63 -4.35 -48.01
C LYS A 331 18.17 -4.79 -48.06
N LYS A 332 17.84 -5.88 -47.36
CA LYS A 332 16.46 -6.42 -47.30
C LYS A 332 15.55 -5.69 -46.32
N LYS A 333 16.12 -4.84 -45.45
CA LYS A 333 15.41 -4.17 -44.33
C LYS A 333 14.71 -5.19 -43.43
N THR A 334 15.42 -6.26 -43.11
CA THR A 334 14.92 -7.33 -42.24
C THR A 334 15.78 -7.47 -41.01
N ILE A 335 15.18 -7.91 -39.90
CA ILE A 335 15.83 -8.14 -38.62
C ILE A 335 15.58 -9.59 -38.20
N ALA A 336 16.64 -10.36 -37.96
CA ALA A 336 16.54 -11.63 -37.25
C ALA A 336 16.78 -11.38 -35.75
N LEU A 337 15.89 -11.85 -34.88
CA LEU A 337 15.96 -11.62 -33.45
C LEU A 337 16.58 -12.81 -32.72
N ASN A 338 17.77 -12.64 -32.14
CA ASN A 338 18.41 -13.67 -31.31
C ASN A 338 18.06 -13.46 -29.84
N PHE A 339 17.17 -14.28 -29.30
CA PHE A 339 16.86 -14.32 -27.88
C PHE A 339 17.93 -15.14 -27.16
N ASN A 340 18.97 -14.45 -26.67
CA ASN A 340 20.04 -15.03 -25.89
C ASN A 340 19.62 -15.07 -24.41
N ILE A 341 19.31 -16.27 -23.91
CA ILE A 341 18.75 -16.49 -22.58
C ILE A 341 19.79 -17.19 -21.71
N ASP A 342 20.18 -16.52 -20.63
CA ASP A 342 20.97 -17.08 -19.55
C ASP A 342 20.06 -17.33 -18.34
N MET A 343 19.77 -18.61 -18.06
CA MET A 343 18.94 -18.99 -16.91
C MET A 343 19.64 -18.76 -15.57
N LYS A 344 20.98 -18.74 -15.55
CA LYS A 344 21.81 -18.76 -14.35
C LYS A 344 21.45 -19.89 -13.38
N LYS A 345 21.77 -19.72 -12.09
CA LYS A 345 21.51 -20.67 -11.02
C LYS A 345 20.02 -20.70 -10.67
N ARG A 346 19.52 -21.90 -10.37
CA ARG A 346 18.18 -22.14 -9.83
C ARG A 346 18.18 -21.97 -8.30
N TYR A 347 17.21 -21.26 -7.76
CA TYR A 347 17.10 -20.96 -6.33
C TYR A 347 16.02 -21.78 -5.62
N PHE A 348 16.30 -22.14 -4.37
CA PHE A 348 15.33 -22.71 -3.43
C PHE A 348 15.03 -21.74 -2.30
N VAL A 349 13.78 -21.72 -1.85
CA VAL A 349 13.34 -20.87 -0.74
C VAL A 349 13.86 -21.47 0.55
N LYS A 350 14.74 -20.77 1.26
CA LYS A 350 15.27 -21.24 2.54
C LYS A 350 14.27 -20.98 3.66
N ARG A 351 13.87 -19.72 3.85
CA ARG A 351 12.87 -19.33 4.86
C ARG A 351 11.89 -18.30 4.32
N ILE A 352 10.66 -18.38 4.85
CA ILE A 352 9.60 -17.40 4.62
C ILE A 352 9.32 -16.69 5.94
N TYR A 353 9.57 -15.38 5.92
CA TYR A 353 9.37 -14.48 7.05
C TYR A 353 8.13 -13.63 6.86
N PHE A 354 7.51 -13.27 7.97
CA PHE A 354 6.41 -12.31 8.03
C PHE A 354 6.82 -11.18 8.97
N THR A 355 6.54 -9.94 8.56
CA THR A 355 6.91 -8.75 9.34
C THR A 355 5.78 -7.72 9.28
N GLY A 356 5.56 -6.99 10.36
CA GLY A 356 4.47 -5.99 10.47
C GLY A 356 3.11 -6.57 10.89
N ASN A 357 3.04 -7.87 11.19
CA ASN A 357 1.88 -8.54 11.76
C ASN A 357 1.97 -8.55 13.30
N GLU A 358 1.68 -7.42 13.95
CA GLU A 358 1.78 -7.28 15.41
C GLU A 358 0.61 -7.95 16.12
N ILE A 359 -0.61 -7.80 15.59
CA ILE A 359 -1.81 -8.43 16.12
C ILE A 359 -2.00 -9.81 15.49
N THR A 360 -1.90 -9.89 14.16
CA THR A 360 -2.19 -11.11 13.40
C THR A 360 -1.10 -12.15 13.60
N GLN A 361 -1.50 -13.34 14.03
CA GLN A 361 -0.57 -14.43 14.29
C GLN A 361 0.07 -14.94 12.99
N ASP A 362 1.36 -15.28 13.06
CA ASP A 362 2.14 -15.79 11.92
C ASP A 362 1.42 -16.93 11.17
N ARG A 363 0.82 -17.88 11.91
CA ARG A 363 0.07 -19.02 11.33
C ARG A 363 -1.05 -18.59 10.38
N VAL A 364 -1.68 -17.44 10.62
CA VAL A 364 -2.78 -16.90 9.80
C VAL A 364 -2.26 -16.46 8.43
N LEU A 365 -1.06 -15.89 8.40
CA LEU A 365 -0.39 -15.52 7.16
C LEU A 365 0.19 -16.78 6.48
N ARG A 366 0.88 -17.63 7.26
CA ARG A 366 1.54 -18.85 6.78
C ARG A 366 0.61 -19.79 6.03
N ARG A 367 -0.62 -20.02 6.54
CA ARG A 367 -1.64 -20.88 5.87
C ARG A 367 -2.13 -20.32 4.52
N LYS A 368 -1.92 -19.03 4.24
CA LYS A 368 -2.25 -18.41 2.94
C LYS A 368 -1.12 -18.57 1.92
N ILE A 369 0.11 -18.81 2.38
CA ILE A 369 1.27 -18.91 1.50
C ILE A 369 1.32 -20.31 0.85
N LYS A 370 1.39 -20.33 -0.48
CA LYS A 370 1.48 -21.56 -1.27
C LYS A 370 2.92 -21.96 -1.60
N GLN A 371 3.84 -20.99 -1.63
CA GLN A 371 5.26 -21.29 -1.70
C GLN A 371 5.70 -21.99 -0.42
N MET A 372 6.37 -23.14 -0.55
CA MET A 372 6.91 -23.87 0.60
C MET A 372 8.40 -23.59 0.78
N GLU A 373 8.84 -23.56 2.02
CA GLU A 373 10.26 -23.59 2.39
C GLU A 373 10.88 -24.92 1.97
N GLY A 374 12.15 -24.90 1.56
CA GLY A 374 12.88 -26.05 1.01
C GLY A 374 12.51 -26.43 -0.43
N LYS A 375 11.49 -25.82 -1.04
CA LYS A 375 11.14 -26.03 -2.45
C LYS A 375 11.80 -24.98 -3.34
N TYR A 376 11.86 -25.26 -4.65
CA TYR A 376 12.28 -24.27 -5.63
C TYR A 376 11.41 -23.01 -5.55
N PHE A 377 12.04 -21.86 -5.73
CA PHE A 377 11.34 -20.60 -5.80
C PHE A 377 10.35 -20.62 -6.98
N ASN A 378 9.14 -20.12 -6.76
CA ASN A 378 8.15 -19.96 -7.80
C ASN A 378 7.49 -18.59 -7.65
N THR A 379 7.82 -17.66 -8.53
CA THR A 379 7.28 -16.29 -8.48
C THR A 379 5.75 -16.24 -8.45
N LYS A 380 5.09 -17.15 -9.18
CA LYS A 380 3.63 -17.21 -9.26
C LYS A 380 3.03 -17.64 -7.93
N LEU A 381 3.62 -18.58 -7.22
CA LEU A 381 3.17 -18.98 -5.88
C LEU A 381 3.42 -17.88 -4.83
N VAL A 382 4.54 -17.15 -4.95
CA VAL A 382 4.88 -16.04 -4.06
C VAL A 382 3.91 -14.87 -4.22
N GLU A 383 3.64 -14.46 -5.46
CA GLU A 383 2.64 -13.42 -5.75
C GLU A 383 1.22 -13.86 -5.43
N LEU A 384 0.89 -15.14 -5.66
CA LEU A 384 -0.39 -15.68 -5.24
C LEU A 384 -0.53 -15.59 -3.71
N GLY A 385 0.54 -15.87 -2.96
CA GLY A 385 0.59 -15.65 -1.52
C GLY A 385 0.26 -14.21 -1.14
N LYS A 386 0.90 -13.23 -1.78
CA LYS A 386 0.60 -11.80 -1.60
C LYS A 386 -0.89 -11.49 -1.87
N LYS A 387 -1.42 -11.91 -3.02
CA LYS A 387 -2.84 -11.69 -3.37
C LYS A 387 -3.79 -12.33 -2.37
N LEU A 388 -3.45 -13.52 -1.85
CA LEU A 388 -4.26 -14.22 -0.84
C LEU A 388 -4.22 -13.52 0.53
N LEU A 389 -3.10 -12.88 0.88
CA LEU A 389 -3.01 -12.03 2.07
C LEU A 389 -3.81 -10.74 1.89
N GLU A 390 -3.68 -10.04 0.76
CA GLU A 390 -4.48 -8.84 0.46
C GLU A 390 -5.99 -9.14 0.50
N LYS A 391 -6.39 -10.32 -0.02
CA LYS A 391 -7.78 -10.78 -0.01
C LYS A 391 -8.35 -11.00 1.40
N THR A 392 -7.52 -11.18 2.44
CA THR A 392 -8.05 -11.29 3.82
C THR A 392 -8.60 -9.97 4.34
N LYS A 393 -8.22 -8.83 3.73
CA LYS A 393 -8.55 -7.48 4.21
C LYS A 393 -8.00 -7.16 5.61
N TYR A 394 -7.04 -7.96 6.12
CA TYR A 394 -6.36 -7.68 7.39
C TYR A 394 -5.22 -6.67 7.22
N PHE A 395 -4.78 -6.47 5.97
CA PHE A 395 -3.63 -5.65 5.63
C PHE A 395 -4.02 -4.63 4.56
N SER A 396 -3.60 -3.38 4.76
CA SER A 396 -3.77 -2.29 3.78
C SER A 396 -2.75 -2.37 2.64
N ASP A 397 -1.57 -2.95 2.91
CA ASP A 397 -0.49 -3.15 1.95
C ASP A 397 0.30 -4.41 2.30
N VAL A 398 0.77 -5.10 1.26
CA VAL A 398 1.60 -6.31 1.36
C VAL A 398 2.76 -6.18 0.37
N LYS A 399 3.97 -6.09 0.89
CA LYS A 399 5.21 -6.02 0.10
C LYS A 399 5.95 -7.34 0.19
N ILE A 400 6.49 -7.77 -0.95
CA ILE A 400 7.36 -8.93 -1.05
C ILE A 400 8.79 -8.40 -1.11
N ILE A 401 9.61 -8.77 -0.13
CA ILE A 401 11.05 -8.51 -0.14
C ILE A 401 11.74 -9.85 -0.38
N GLN A 402 12.56 -9.89 -1.43
CA GLN A 402 13.34 -11.06 -1.79
C GLN A 402 14.80 -10.76 -1.47
N LYS A 403 15.41 -11.56 -0.59
CA LYS A 403 16.81 -11.41 -0.21
C LYS A 403 17.59 -12.64 -0.64
N LEU A 404 18.63 -12.42 -1.43
CA LEU A 404 19.64 -13.44 -1.72
C LEU A 404 20.59 -13.50 -0.53
N ASN A 405 20.71 -14.66 0.11
CA ASN A 405 21.41 -14.80 1.38
C ASN A 405 22.92 -14.60 1.23
N SER A 406 23.50 -15.15 0.16
CA SER A 406 24.89 -14.96 -0.28
C SER A 406 24.98 -15.13 -1.80
N TYR A 407 25.96 -14.45 -2.42
CA TYR A 407 26.23 -14.59 -3.87
C TYR A 407 26.49 -16.04 -4.30
N ASP A 408 27.08 -16.86 -3.42
CA ASP A 408 27.40 -18.26 -3.70
C ASP A 408 26.31 -19.25 -3.33
N SER A 409 25.33 -18.82 -2.52
CA SER A 409 24.23 -19.70 -2.11
C SER A 409 23.12 -19.70 -3.16
N ASN A 410 22.61 -20.89 -3.50
CA ASN A 410 21.42 -21.06 -4.33
C ASN A 410 20.13 -20.89 -3.50
N GLN A 411 20.18 -20.05 -2.46
CA GLN A 411 19.12 -19.88 -1.46
C GLN A 411 18.57 -18.47 -1.47
N ILE A 412 17.25 -18.36 -1.36
CA ILE A 412 16.52 -17.10 -1.28
C ILE A 412 15.62 -17.09 -0.05
N ASP A 413 15.64 -15.98 0.69
CA ASP A 413 14.69 -15.71 1.75
C ASP A 413 13.59 -14.77 1.21
N ILE A 414 12.36 -15.06 1.59
CA ILE A 414 11.19 -14.27 1.21
C ILE A 414 10.60 -13.67 2.47
N THR A 415 10.47 -12.35 2.50
CA THR A 415 9.77 -11.64 3.57
C THR A 415 8.49 -11.02 3.02
N TYR A 416 7.35 -11.43 3.57
CA TYR A 416 6.08 -10.72 3.39
C TYR A 416 6.01 -9.63 4.46
N GLN A 417 6.26 -8.39 4.05
CA GLN A 417 6.09 -7.23 4.91
C GLN A 417 4.66 -6.71 4.75
N VAL A 418 3.88 -6.79 5.82
CA VAL A 418 2.47 -6.40 5.83
C VAL A 418 2.27 -5.12 6.64
N LYS A 419 1.26 -4.34 6.28
CA LYS A 419 0.78 -3.22 7.07
C LYS A 419 -0.64 -3.51 7.54
N GLU A 420 -0.78 -3.89 8.81
CA GLU A 420 -2.09 -4.15 9.42
C GLU A 420 -3.02 -2.94 9.33
N GLN A 421 -4.31 -3.22 9.19
CA GLN A 421 -5.38 -2.22 9.18
C GLN A 421 -6.54 -2.68 10.07
N THR A 422 -7.45 -1.76 10.39
CA THR A 422 -8.63 -2.08 11.18
C THR A 422 -9.51 -3.13 10.47
N THR A 423 -9.77 -4.24 11.16
CA THR A 423 -10.64 -5.33 10.70
C THR A 423 -12.00 -5.34 11.41
N GLY A 424 -12.18 -4.46 12.38
CA GLY A 424 -13.44 -4.23 13.09
C GLY A 424 -14.33 -3.23 12.36
N SER A 425 -15.64 -3.41 12.44
CA SER A 425 -16.63 -2.45 11.98
C SER A 425 -17.81 -2.41 12.95
N ILE A 426 -18.36 -1.22 13.12
CA ILE A 426 -19.58 -0.97 13.90
C ILE A 426 -20.54 -0.27 12.95
N ASN A 427 -21.65 -0.92 12.63
CA ASN A 427 -22.69 -0.36 11.79
C ASN A 427 -23.91 -0.05 12.67
N PHE A 428 -24.42 1.17 12.55
CA PHE A 428 -25.70 1.56 13.14
C PHE A 428 -26.64 1.99 12.02
N GLY A 429 -27.92 1.64 12.12
CA GLY A 429 -28.93 1.94 11.13
C GLY A 429 -30.25 2.33 11.78
N LEU A 430 -30.91 3.33 11.20
CA LEU A 430 -32.28 3.72 11.51
C LEU A 430 -33.10 3.58 10.21
N GLY A 431 -34.15 2.77 10.24
CA GLY A 431 -35.05 2.57 9.10
C GLY A 431 -36.52 2.75 9.49
N TYR A 432 -37.39 2.96 8.51
CA TYR A 432 -38.83 2.96 8.71
C TYR A 432 -39.49 2.13 7.60
N GLY A 433 -40.44 1.29 7.96
CA GLY A 433 -41.22 0.48 7.03
C GLY A 433 -42.66 0.40 7.48
N VAL A 434 -43.59 0.26 6.54
CA VAL A 434 -45.04 0.19 6.82
C VAL A 434 -45.35 -0.95 7.80
N ASP A 435 -44.72 -2.11 7.60
CA ASP A 435 -44.99 -3.32 8.39
C ASP A 435 -44.06 -3.48 9.60
N SER A 436 -42.90 -2.81 9.61
CA SER A 436 -41.90 -2.94 10.67
C SER A 436 -41.90 -1.78 11.67
N GLY A 437 -42.49 -0.65 11.28
CA GLY A 437 -42.34 0.62 11.97
C GLY A 437 -40.88 1.09 11.99
N THR A 438 -40.51 1.81 13.06
CA THR A 438 -39.14 2.34 13.23
C THR A 438 -38.18 1.21 13.62
N SER A 439 -37.13 1.00 12.84
CA SER A 439 -36.13 -0.05 13.03
C SER A 439 -34.78 0.51 13.43
N PHE A 440 -34.28 0.07 14.57
CA PHE A 440 -32.93 0.35 15.06
C PHE A 440 -32.06 -0.88 14.88
N ASN A 441 -30.95 -0.74 14.16
CA ASN A 441 -30.03 -1.81 13.83
C ASN A 441 -28.65 -1.47 14.36
N LEU A 442 -28.03 -2.38 15.12
CA LEU A 442 -26.65 -2.26 15.59
C LEU A 442 -25.93 -3.56 15.25
N ALA A 443 -24.86 -3.47 14.47
CA ALA A 443 -24.04 -4.61 14.07
C ALA A 443 -22.57 -4.34 14.41
N PHE A 444 -21.97 -5.23 15.20
CA PHE A 444 -20.55 -5.25 15.49
C PHE A 444 -19.93 -6.44 14.76
N SER A 445 -18.88 -6.22 13.97
CA SER A 445 -18.14 -7.30 13.30
C SER A 445 -16.66 -7.08 13.53
N GLN A 446 -15.99 -8.08 14.10
CA GLN A 446 -14.55 -8.11 14.29
C GLN A 446 -13.97 -9.29 13.54
N ASP A 447 -13.46 -9.04 12.34
CA ASP A 447 -12.64 -10.02 11.63
C ASP A 447 -11.25 -10.09 12.28
N ASN A 448 -10.58 -11.23 12.10
CA ASN A 448 -9.27 -11.50 12.71
C ASN A 448 -9.24 -11.27 14.23
N ILE A 449 -10.31 -11.66 14.94
CA ILE A 449 -10.41 -11.47 16.38
C ILE A 449 -9.23 -12.12 17.10
N PHE A 450 -8.60 -11.38 18.02
CA PHE A 450 -7.36 -11.79 18.73
C PHE A 450 -6.20 -12.21 17.81
N GLY A 451 -6.18 -11.72 16.56
CA GLY A 451 -5.16 -12.09 15.59
C GLY A 451 -5.22 -13.53 15.09
N SER A 452 -6.29 -14.26 15.42
CA SER A 452 -6.44 -15.69 15.11
C SER A 452 -6.89 -15.97 13.68
N GLY A 453 -7.30 -14.92 12.95
CA GLY A 453 -7.90 -15.01 11.63
C GLY A 453 -9.33 -15.56 11.63
N ASN A 454 -9.97 -15.64 12.80
CA ASN A 454 -11.38 -15.96 12.98
C ASN A 454 -12.21 -14.67 13.04
N SER A 455 -13.52 -14.74 12.83
CA SER A 455 -14.41 -13.58 12.91
C SER A 455 -15.46 -13.75 13.99
N LEU A 456 -15.78 -12.68 14.71
CA LEU A 456 -16.94 -12.60 15.60
C LEU A 456 -17.88 -11.51 15.08
N LYS A 457 -19.18 -11.81 15.02
CA LYS A 457 -20.23 -10.87 14.62
C LYS A 457 -21.35 -10.89 15.65
N VAL A 458 -21.87 -9.71 15.95
CA VAL A 458 -23.01 -9.50 16.84
C VAL A 458 -23.98 -8.55 16.13
N ASP A 459 -25.18 -9.01 15.84
CA ASP A 459 -26.22 -8.23 15.18
C ASP A 459 -27.43 -8.08 16.11
N ILE A 460 -27.86 -6.83 16.35
CA ILE A 460 -29.00 -6.47 17.18
C ILE A 460 -29.98 -5.69 16.31
N ILE A 461 -31.24 -6.13 16.27
CA ILE A 461 -32.33 -5.42 15.59
C ILE A 461 -33.45 -5.21 16.58
N LYS A 462 -33.95 -3.99 16.67
CA LYS A 462 -35.14 -3.64 17.45
C LYS A 462 -36.07 -2.79 16.59
N ASN A 463 -37.27 -3.29 16.34
CA ASN A 463 -38.36 -2.53 15.73
C ASN A 463 -39.66 -2.74 16.52
N ASP A 464 -40.77 -2.21 16.02
CA ASP A 464 -42.05 -2.22 16.74
C ASP A 464 -42.58 -3.66 16.98
N TYR A 465 -42.17 -4.60 16.12
CA TYR A 465 -42.63 -5.99 16.12
C TYR A 465 -41.53 -7.01 16.41
N GLN A 466 -40.26 -6.63 16.48
CA GLN A 466 -39.14 -7.56 16.55
C GLN A 466 -38.03 -7.06 17.48
N LYS A 467 -37.54 -7.95 18.34
CA LYS A 467 -36.25 -7.81 19.01
C LYS A 467 -35.40 -9.03 18.68
N TYR A 468 -34.28 -8.80 18.03
CA TYR A 468 -33.41 -9.84 17.50
C TYR A 468 -31.97 -9.63 17.97
N LEU A 469 -31.33 -10.70 18.40
CA LEU A 469 -29.90 -10.78 18.73
C LEU A 469 -29.31 -11.99 18.01
N ASP A 470 -28.24 -11.78 17.26
CA ASP A 470 -27.41 -12.80 16.63
C ASP A 470 -25.98 -12.67 17.15
N ILE A 471 -25.37 -13.77 17.55
CA ILE A 471 -23.94 -13.84 17.83
C ILE A 471 -23.38 -14.98 17.00
N SER A 472 -22.56 -14.66 16.01
CA SER A 472 -21.95 -15.66 15.12
C SER A 472 -20.44 -15.57 15.12
N THR A 473 -19.80 -16.73 15.07
CA THR A 473 -18.35 -16.89 14.97
C THR A 473 -17.99 -17.76 13.78
N SER A 474 -16.93 -17.42 13.07
CA SER A 474 -16.41 -18.20 11.94
C SER A 474 -14.94 -18.55 12.16
N TYR A 475 -14.64 -19.84 12.04
CA TYR A 475 -13.31 -20.44 12.14
C TYR A 475 -12.94 -21.03 10.78
N PRO A 476 -12.30 -20.29 9.86
CA PRO A 476 -12.15 -20.73 8.47
C PRO A 476 -11.17 -21.90 8.26
N TYR A 477 -10.45 -22.32 9.30
CA TYR A 477 -9.42 -23.35 9.27
C TYR A 477 -9.53 -24.24 10.51
N PHE A 478 -10.73 -24.78 10.77
CA PHE A 478 -11.04 -25.57 11.96
C PHE A 478 -10.34 -26.95 11.94
N PHE A 479 -10.34 -27.65 10.79
CA PHE A 479 -9.58 -28.90 10.58
C PHE A 479 -8.56 -28.76 9.44
N TYR A 480 -7.29 -29.05 9.74
CA TYR A 480 -6.16 -29.23 8.79
C TYR A 480 -6.25 -28.42 7.48
N ASN A 481 -6.57 -27.13 7.62
CA ASN A 481 -6.67 -26.11 6.59
C ASN A 481 -7.75 -26.20 5.49
N ASN A 482 -8.64 -27.19 5.51
CA ASN A 482 -9.64 -27.37 4.43
C ASN A 482 -11.09 -27.33 4.91
N ALA A 483 -11.32 -27.12 6.22
CA ALA A 483 -12.65 -27.02 6.78
C ALA A 483 -12.86 -25.70 7.53
N ASP A 484 -14.02 -25.09 7.34
CA ASP A 484 -14.50 -23.97 8.15
C ASP A 484 -15.63 -24.38 9.09
N LEU A 485 -15.60 -23.88 10.32
CA LEU A 485 -16.69 -24.03 11.28
C LEU A 485 -17.35 -22.67 11.48
N ASN A 486 -18.66 -22.59 11.27
CA ASN A 486 -19.47 -21.44 11.62
C ASN A 486 -20.39 -21.83 12.76
N ALA A 487 -20.35 -21.09 13.87
CA ALA A 487 -21.22 -21.32 15.01
C ALA A 487 -22.03 -20.06 15.29
N ARG A 488 -23.33 -20.21 15.56
CA ARG A 488 -24.28 -19.10 15.68
C ARG A 488 -25.23 -19.36 16.83
N PHE A 489 -25.40 -18.36 17.69
CA PHE A 489 -26.45 -18.30 18.70
C PHE A 489 -27.39 -17.17 18.32
N PHE A 490 -28.69 -17.39 18.39
CA PHE A 490 -29.67 -16.35 18.07
C PHE A 490 -30.85 -16.37 19.04
N TYR A 491 -31.42 -15.19 19.25
CA TYR A 491 -32.64 -14.95 20.01
C TYR A 491 -33.53 -13.99 19.22
N ASN A 492 -34.82 -14.31 19.11
CA ASN A 492 -35.81 -13.53 18.36
C ASN A 492 -37.14 -13.50 19.10
N ASP A 493 -37.55 -12.33 19.55
CA ASP A 493 -38.89 -12.02 20.06
C ASP A 493 -39.65 -11.31 18.93
N PHE A 494 -40.62 -12.00 18.33
CA PHE A 494 -41.40 -11.49 17.18
C PHE A 494 -42.89 -11.43 17.52
N LYS A 495 -43.49 -10.26 17.31
CA LYS A 495 -44.91 -9.98 17.55
C LYS A 495 -45.67 -10.00 16.24
N TYR A 496 -46.54 -10.98 16.08
CA TYR A 496 -47.55 -10.98 15.03
C TYR A 496 -48.74 -10.15 15.48
N ASN A 497 -49.07 -9.12 14.71
CA ASN A 497 -50.29 -8.33 14.89
C ASN A 497 -51.31 -8.79 13.86
N PHE A 498 -52.41 -9.40 14.31
CA PHE A 498 -53.52 -9.79 13.45
C PHE A 498 -54.65 -8.77 13.59
N ASP A 499 -54.53 -7.63 12.90
CA ASP A 499 -55.59 -6.62 12.70
C ASP A 499 -56.64 -6.52 13.82
N ASN A 500 -56.18 -6.25 15.04
CA ASN A 500 -56.97 -6.04 16.27
C ASN A 500 -57.62 -7.27 16.95
N ILE A 501 -57.42 -8.49 16.44
CA ILE A 501 -58.05 -9.70 16.99
C ILE A 501 -57.20 -10.28 18.12
N SER A 502 -55.87 -10.40 17.93
CA SER A 502 -54.93 -10.88 18.95
C SER A 502 -53.49 -10.51 18.61
N ASN A 503 -52.66 -10.39 19.65
CA ASN A 503 -51.21 -10.27 19.51
C ASN A 503 -50.57 -11.61 19.87
N ILE A 504 -49.82 -12.20 18.93
CA ILE A 504 -49.07 -13.42 19.20
C ILE A 504 -47.58 -13.07 19.30
N ILE A 505 -46.98 -13.34 20.45
CA ILE A 505 -45.55 -13.19 20.67
C ILE A 505 -44.88 -14.55 20.50
N LYS A 506 -44.01 -14.66 19.50
CA LYS A 506 -43.17 -15.85 19.27
C LYS A 506 -41.76 -15.56 19.76
N ASN A 507 -41.34 -16.28 20.79
CA ASN A 507 -39.96 -16.26 21.27
C ASN A 507 -39.21 -17.47 20.70
N THR A 508 -38.14 -17.20 19.95
CA THR A 508 -37.27 -18.23 19.39
C THR A 508 -35.86 -18.05 19.91
N TYR A 509 -35.22 -19.12 20.36
CA TYR A 509 -33.78 -19.14 20.57
C TYR A 509 -33.17 -20.42 20.02
N GLY A 510 -31.92 -20.36 19.60
CA GLY A 510 -31.27 -21.52 19.00
C GLY A 510 -29.77 -21.40 18.92
N PHE A 511 -29.16 -22.55 18.61
CA PHE A 511 -27.74 -22.68 18.30
C PHE A 511 -27.58 -23.49 17.02
N GLU A 512 -26.73 -23.01 16.11
CA GLU A 512 -26.41 -23.64 14.84
C GLU A 512 -24.89 -23.78 14.69
N GLY A 513 -24.42 -24.96 14.30
CA GLY A 513 -23.04 -25.23 13.93
C GLY A 513 -22.99 -25.78 12.50
N ASN A 514 -22.12 -25.23 11.66
CA ASN A 514 -21.98 -25.61 10.25
C ASN A 514 -20.52 -25.83 9.88
N LEU A 515 -20.18 -27.06 9.49
CA LEU A 515 -18.88 -27.47 8.99
C LEU A 515 -18.86 -27.47 7.46
N GLY A 516 -18.08 -26.59 6.87
CA GLY A 516 -17.86 -26.51 5.43
C GLY A 516 -16.55 -27.13 5.01
N PHE A 517 -16.56 -28.03 4.02
CA PHE A 517 -15.36 -28.67 3.46
C PHE A 517 -15.18 -28.28 1.99
N LEU A 518 -13.99 -27.80 1.63
CA LEU A 518 -13.63 -27.59 0.23
C LEU A 518 -13.24 -28.93 -0.41
N ILE A 519 -14.00 -29.36 -1.42
CA ILE A 519 -13.65 -30.55 -2.23
C ILE A 519 -12.57 -30.18 -3.26
N ASN A 520 -12.70 -29.00 -3.86
CA ASN A 520 -11.73 -28.42 -4.77
C ASN A 520 -11.81 -26.88 -4.68
N ASN A 521 -11.18 -26.15 -5.61
CA ASN A 521 -11.16 -24.69 -5.59
C ASN A 521 -12.52 -24.01 -5.85
N TYR A 522 -13.56 -24.76 -6.24
CA TYR A 522 -14.85 -24.24 -6.67
C TYR A 522 -16.04 -24.87 -5.93
N ASN A 523 -15.92 -26.09 -5.43
CA ASN A 523 -17.00 -26.86 -4.82
C ASN A 523 -16.78 -27.01 -3.31
N LYS A 524 -17.83 -26.73 -2.54
CA LYS A 524 -17.86 -26.82 -1.07
C LYS A 524 -19.07 -27.62 -0.61
N VAL A 525 -18.90 -28.51 0.36
CA VAL A 525 -19.98 -29.26 1.01
C VAL A 525 -20.09 -28.82 2.46
N ASN A 526 -21.32 -28.57 2.92
CA ASN A 526 -21.60 -28.07 4.25
C ASN A 526 -22.44 -29.08 5.03
N PHE A 527 -22.02 -29.41 6.25
CA PHE A 527 -22.74 -30.24 7.20
C PHE A 527 -23.15 -29.38 8.39
N GLY A 528 -24.45 -29.17 8.56
CA GLY A 528 -25.01 -28.33 9.63
C GLY A 528 -25.78 -29.14 10.66
N PHE A 529 -25.63 -28.79 11.94
CA PHE A 529 -26.51 -29.21 13.02
C PHE A 529 -27.06 -27.95 13.70
N GLY A 530 -28.38 -27.91 13.93
CA GLY A 530 -29.03 -26.79 14.57
C GLY A 530 -30.14 -27.24 15.51
N TYR A 531 -30.24 -26.57 16.66
CA TYR A 531 -31.34 -26.72 17.61
C TYR A 531 -32.07 -25.39 17.74
N THR A 532 -33.40 -25.42 17.63
CA THR A 532 -34.25 -24.24 17.78
C THR A 532 -35.42 -24.54 18.71
N HIS A 533 -35.59 -23.70 19.72
CA HIS A 533 -36.75 -23.73 20.60
C HIS A 533 -37.67 -22.57 20.24
N ASN A 534 -38.97 -22.84 20.14
CA ASN A 534 -39.99 -21.85 19.83
C ASN A 534 -41.07 -21.91 20.91
N SER A 535 -41.37 -20.78 21.53
CA SER A 535 -42.55 -20.61 22.40
C SER A 535 -43.46 -19.54 21.83
N ILE A 536 -44.76 -19.76 21.97
CA ILE A 536 -45.80 -18.89 21.41
C ILE A 536 -46.72 -18.50 22.56
N ASN A 537 -46.78 -17.20 22.83
CA ASN A 537 -47.64 -16.62 23.85
C ASN A 537 -48.69 -15.74 23.16
N ASN A 538 -49.96 -16.03 23.39
CA ASN A 538 -51.07 -15.20 22.91
C ASN A 538 -51.42 -14.16 23.97
N GLU A 539 -51.20 -12.89 23.68
CA GLU A 539 -51.68 -11.76 24.48
C GLU A 539 -53.04 -11.33 23.92
N GLU A 540 -54.13 -11.93 24.42
CA GLU A 540 -55.47 -11.42 24.15
C GLU A 540 -55.68 -10.11 24.90
N LYS A 541 -56.01 -9.03 24.18
CA LYS A 541 -56.76 -7.93 24.81
C LYS A 541 -58.12 -8.52 25.15
N LYS A 542 -58.45 -8.64 26.45
CA LYS A 542 -59.84 -8.90 26.87
C LYS A 542 -60.74 -7.93 26.10
N ILE A 543 -61.50 -8.45 25.15
CA ILE A 543 -62.51 -7.66 24.45
C ILE A 543 -63.56 -7.33 25.52
N HIS A 544 -63.40 -6.18 26.18
CA HIS A 544 -64.47 -5.53 26.93
C HIS A 544 -65.39 -4.82 25.95
N GLY A 545 -65.98 -5.61 25.06
CA GLY A 545 -67.18 -5.22 24.32
C GLY A 545 -68.30 -6.06 24.89
N LYS A 546 -69.33 -5.40 25.43
CA LYS A 546 -70.62 -6.04 25.69
C LYS A 546 -71.11 -6.64 24.37
N PHE A 547 -70.81 -7.91 24.12
CA PHE A 547 -71.61 -8.69 23.20
C PHE A 547 -72.98 -8.81 23.86
N THR A 548 -73.86 -7.87 23.50
CA THR A 548 -75.29 -7.93 23.78
C THR A 548 -75.87 -8.95 22.82
N GLY A 549 -75.72 -10.22 23.20
CA GLY A 549 -76.25 -11.36 22.48
C GLY A 549 -75.89 -12.59 23.29
N GLU A 550 -76.89 -13.21 23.90
CA GLU A 550 -76.72 -14.46 24.65
C GLU A 550 -76.20 -15.56 23.71
N LEU A 551 -74.89 -15.74 23.67
CA LEU A 551 -74.28 -17.00 23.28
C LEU A 551 -73.68 -17.62 24.52
N ASN A 552 -74.57 -18.24 25.29
CA ASN A 552 -74.26 -19.02 26.47
C ASN A 552 -73.67 -20.38 26.03
N ILE A 553 -72.44 -20.38 25.51
CA ILE A 553 -71.66 -21.61 25.31
C ILE A 553 -70.51 -21.58 26.31
N ASN A 554 -70.73 -22.27 27.43
CA ASN A 554 -69.79 -22.47 28.53
C ASN A 554 -68.32 -22.63 28.08
N LYS A 555 -67.56 -21.53 28.26
CA LYS A 555 -66.13 -21.31 28.61
C LYS A 555 -65.14 -22.50 28.73
N LEU A 556 -65.20 -23.53 27.89
CA LEU A 556 -64.31 -24.68 28.00
C LEU A 556 -63.17 -24.70 26.99
N TYR A 557 -63.30 -24.12 25.79
CA TYR A 557 -62.32 -24.26 24.70
C TYR A 557 -61.82 -22.92 24.15
N TYR A 558 -60.51 -22.78 23.93
CA TYR A 558 -59.82 -21.59 23.40
C TYR A 558 -59.31 -21.82 21.99
N PHE A 559 -59.31 -20.78 21.16
CA PHE A 559 -58.77 -20.82 19.80
C PHE A 559 -57.25 -21.04 19.83
N VAL A 560 -56.77 -22.13 19.21
CA VAL A 560 -55.35 -22.50 19.15
C VAL A 560 -54.71 -21.98 17.86
N GLY A 561 -55.45 -22.00 16.76
CA GLY A 561 -54.96 -21.53 15.48
C GLY A 561 -55.79 -21.99 14.29
N VAL A 562 -55.44 -21.43 13.13
CA VAL A 562 -55.96 -21.85 11.83
C VAL A 562 -54.87 -22.68 11.13
N ASP A 563 -55.22 -23.89 10.75
CA ASP A 563 -54.34 -24.82 10.05
C ASP A 563 -54.93 -25.16 8.66
N ASP A 564 -54.06 -25.57 7.72
CA ASP A 564 -54.41 -25.93 6.34
C ASP A 564 -55.19 -24.85 5.56
N THR A 565 -54.94 -23.56 5.79
CA THR A 565 -55.59 -22.47 5.05
C THR A 565 -55.17 -22.46 3.59
N ARG A 566 -56.08 -22.85 2.69
CA ARG A 566 -55.89 -22.77 1.23
C ARG A 566 -56.94 -21.87 0.61
N PHE A 567 -56.50 -20.70 0.15
CA PHE A 567 -57.31 -19.83 -0.69
C PHE A 567 -57.24 -20.34 -2.13
N LYS A 568 -58.38 -20.73 -2.68
CA LYS A 568 -58.49 -21.23 -4.06
C LYS A 568 -58.80 -20.13 -5.07
N LYS A 569 -59.48 -19.07 -4.62
CA LYS A 569 -59.92 -17.95 -5.45
C LYS A 569 -60.09 -16.71 -4.57
N ILE A 570 -59.84 -15.55 -5.16
CA ILE A 570 -59.97 -14.25 -4.50
C ILE A 570 -61.47 -13.87 -4.54
N ALA A 571 -62.04 -13.47 -3.40
CA ALA A 571 -63.38 -12.89 -3.33
C ALA A 571 -63.33 -11.41 -3.72
N ILE A 572 -64.33 -10.93 -4.47
CA ILE A 572 -64.38 -9.57 -4.99
C ILE A 572 -65.34 -8.74 -4.11
N PRO A 573 -65.09 -7.44 -3.87
CA PRO A 573 -66.01 -6.59 -3.10
C PRO A 573 -67.44 -6.63 -3.65
N GLY A 574 -68.40 -7.02 -2.79
CA GLY A 574 -69.82 -7.21 -3.16
C GLY A 574 -70.28 -8.68 -3.15
N ASP A 575 -69.36 -9.64 -3.18
CA ASP A 575 -69.67 -11.06 -3.10
C ASP A 575 -70.28 -11.45 -1.73
N GLN A 576 -71.40 -12.19 -1.73
CA GLN A 576 -71.92 -12.82 -0.51
C GLN A 576 -71.10 -14.07 -0.17
N ILE A 577 -70.37 -14.03 0.94
CA ILE A 577 -69.59 -15.16 1.45
C ILE A 577 -70.42 -15.97 2.44
N PHE A 578 -70.73 -17.22 2.09
CA PHE A 578 -71.33 -18.20 2.99
C PHE A 578 -70.25 -19.07 3.61
N ILE A 579 -70.08 -19.01 4.94
CA ILE A 579 -69.13 -19.85 5.67
C ILE A 579 -69.88 -21.04 6.27
N LYS A 580 -69.68 -22.23 5.68
CA LYS A 580 -70.14 -23.48 6.27
C LYS A 580 -69.13 -23.95 7.30
N VAL A 581 -69.54 -23.97 8.57
CA VAL A 581 -68.78 -24.50 9.69
C VAL A 581 -69.26 -25.92 9.98
N THR A 582 -68.36 -26.90 10.04
CA THR A 582 -68.69 -28.28 10.39
C THR A 582 -67.69 -28.78 11.43
N ILE A 583 -68.18 -29.35 12.54
CA ILE A 583 -67.32 -30.00 13.52
C ILE A 583 -66.67 -31.22 12.85
N LEU A 584 -65.35 -31.22 12.69
CA LEU A 584 -64.58 -32.36 12.17
C LEU A 584 -64.30 -33.39 13.24
N LYS A 585 -63.96 -32.92 14.44
CA LYS A 585 -63.55 -33.76 15.55
C LYS A 585 -63.87 -33.05 16.85
N SER A 586 -64.63 -33.72 17.71
CA SER A 586 -64.87 -33.30 19.08
C SER A 586 -64.38 -34.40 20.00
N ASN A 587 -63.33 -34.12 20.76
CA ASN A 587 -62.96 -34.91 21.93
C ASN A 587 -63.05 -34.00 23.17
N LYS A 588 -63.09 -34.59 24.38
CA LYS A 588 -63.18 -33.89 25.67
C LYS A 588 -62.24 -32.69 25.82
N ASN A 589 -61.13 -32.67 25.06
CA ASN A 589 -60.08 -31.65 25.17
C ASN A 589 -59.85 -30.82 23.89
N ILE A 590 -60.31 -31.26 22.71
CA ILE A 590 -60.02 -30.58 21.43
C ILE A 590 -61.27 -30.58 20.55
N LEU A 591 -61.64 -29.40 20.05
CA LEU A 591 -62.66 -29.19 19.02
C LEU A 591 -61.96 -28.71 17.74
N ILE A 592 -62.09 -29.47 16.65
CA ILE A 592 -61.61 -29.06 15.33
C ILE A 592 -62.81 -28.77 14.45
N PHE A 593 -62.89 -27.57 13.90
CA PHE A 593 -63.90 -27.16 12.94
C PHE A 593 -63.29 -27.10 11.54
N LYS A 594 -63.94 -27.69 10.55
CA LYS A 594 -63.69 -27.37 9.13
C LYS A 594 -64.52 -26.16 8.77
N ASN A 595 -63.89 -25.17 8.18
CA ASN A 595 -64.57 -24.03 7.60
C ASN A 595 -64.39 -24.08 6.10
N ILE A 596 -65.51 -23.97 5.38
CA ILE A 596 -65.55 -23.85 3.93
C ILE A 596 -66.27 -22.55 3.63
N ALA A 597 -65.54 -21.58 3.09
CA ALA A 597 -66.12 -20.34 2.61
C ALA A 597 -66.51 -20.52 1.13
N VAL A 598 -67.75 -20.16 0.80
CA VAL A 598 -68.36 -20.32 -0.52
C VAL A 598 -68.88 -18.96 -1.00
N VAL A 599 -68.60 -18.61 -2.25
CA VAL A 599 -69.12 -17.42 -2.94
C VAL A 599 -69.74 -17.89 -4.25
N ASN A 600 -70.99 -17.52 -4.54
CA ASN A 600 -71.70 -17.94 -5.76
C ASN A 600 -71.59 -19.46 -6.03
N ASN A 601 -71.80 -20.28 -4.99
CA ASN A 601 -71.63 -21.74 -4.97
C ASN A 601 -70.19 -22.29 -5.17
N ASP A 602 -69.16 -21.45 -5.36
CA ASP A 602 -67.76 -21.84 -5.47
C ASP A 602 -67.02 -21.79 -4.13
N ILE A 603 -66.22 -22.81 -3.80
CA ILE A 603 -65.39 -22.82 -2.59
C ILE A 603 -64.17 -21.92 -2.78
N ILE A 604 -64.12 -20.78 -2.09
CA ILE A 604 -63.01 -19.83 -2.13
C ILE A 604 -61.91 -20.15 -1.11
N CYS A 605 -62.26 -20.72 0.05
CA CYS A 605 -61.30 -21.02 1.10
C CYS A 605 -61.73 -22.27 1.88
N LYS A 606 -60.75 -23.12 2.20
CA LYS A 606 -60.89 -24.18 3.19
C LYS A 606 -59.87 -23.93 4.30
N SER A 607 -60.31 -24.04 5.54
CA SER A 607 -59.44 -24.00 6.71
C SER A 607 -59.90 -24.98 7.77
N LYS A 608 -59.00 -25.35 8.68
CA LYS A 608 -59.33 -26.00 9.94
C LYS A 608 -59.07 -25.01 11.06
N ILE A 609 -60.07 -24.76 11.90
CA ILE A 609 -59.88 -24.01 13.13
C ILE A 609 -59.82 -25.01 14.28
N VAL A 610 -58.75 -24.95 15.07
CA VAL A 610 -58.55 -25.82 16.23
C VAL A 610 -58.83 -25.03 17.50
N PHE A 611 -59.64 -25.60 18.38
CA PHE A 611 -59.85 -25.12 19.74
C PHE A 611 -59.44 -26.19 20.76
N ALA A 612 -58.80 -25.80 21.86
CA ALA A 612 -58.37 -26.71 22.93
C ALA A 612 -58.88 -26.26 24.30
N LYS A 613 -59.14 -27.24 25.19
CA LYS A 613 -59.64 -27.00 26.54
C LYS A 613 -58.54 -26.51 27.47
N LYS A 614 -58.88 -25.60 28.40
CA LYS A 614 -57.99 -24.87 29.33
C LYS A 614 -56.90 -25.70 30.04
N TYR A 615 -57.11 -27.01 30.24
CA TYR A 615 -56.15 -27.89 30.91
C TYR A 615 -55.36 -28.70 29.89
N LEU A 616 -54.51 -28.00 29.14
CA LEU A 616 -53.39 -28.56 28.40
C LEU A 616 -52.28 -27.53 28.54
N PHE A 617 -51.55 -27.63 29.64
CA PHE A 617 -50.14 -27.28 29.87
C PHE A 617 -49.90 -27.18 31.37
#